data_AF-A0AAE6G0I8-F1
#
_entry.id   AF-A0AAE6G0I8-F1
#
_cell.length_a   1.000
_cell.length_b   1.000
_cell.length_c   1.000
_cell.angle_alpha   90.00
_cell.angle_beta   90.00
_cell.angle_gamma   90.00
#
_symmetry.space_group_name_H-M   'P 1'
#
loop_
_entity.id
_entity.type
_entity.pdbx_description
1 polymer ?
#
loop_
_entity_poly.entity_id
_entity_poly.type
_entity_poly.pdbx_seq_one_letter_code
_entity_poly.pdbx_strand_id
1 'polypeptide(L)'
;MPLAPFRILSLSLLTVLGAGCASQTRMPPEARTSLNQTLSGPEAEQYLRVSSNVTPLFGDASKRLLTPYAPEDVRLLDDTKGTPINPGAVERVLPAGTKLRITRVEFPTSWVITERVLYSPRAWPWVYLTEAGAPANAPPLILVMPPNLDRPEDFRTELEKYLSARDLKPTLDALPPAVQEAVREKRLVANMSMDAARMAWGPPETVRRSLEGTARHEEWTYPGGRRRVFFTDGRLARAEEGGDQVVP
;
A
#
# COMPACT_ATOMS: atom_id res chain seq x y z
N MET A 1 -12.14 -83.38 5.14
CA MET A 1 -13.28 -82.47 5.45
C MET A 1 -13.23 -82.18 6.94
N PRO A 2 -13.24 -80.92 7.40
CA PRO A 2 -13.87 -79.75 6.81
C PRO A 2 -12.90 -78.75 6.17
N LEU A 3 -13.44 -78.05 5.18
CA LEU A 3 -12.92 -76.86 4.49
C LEU A 3 -13.54 -75.61 5.14
N ALA A 4 -12.83 -74.48 5.02
CA ALA A 4 -13.30 -73.07 4.91
C ALA A 4 -12.63 -72.11 5.92
N PRO A 5 -12.58 -70.79 5.64
CA PRO A 5 -12.43 -70.10 4.35
C PRO A 5 -11.37 -68.97 4.39
N PHE A 6 -10.97 -68.54 3.19
CA PHE A 6 -10.32 -67.26 2.89
C PHE A 6 -11.08 -66.07 3.51
N ARG A 7 -10.36 -65.11 4.10
CA ARG A 7 -10.75 -63.70 4.04
C ARG A 7 -9.57 -62.83 3.63
N ILE A 8 -9.71 -62.34 2.41
CA ILE A 8 -9.00 -61.23 1.77
C ILE A 8 -9.50 -59.92 2.40
N LEU A 9 -8.70 -58.85 2.28
CA LEU A 9 -9.02 -57.42 2.45
C LEU A 9 -9.03 -56.94 3.93
N SER A 10 -8.35 -55.86 4.33
CA SER A 10 -8.04 -54.63 3.58
C SER A 10 -6.77 -53.95 4.11
N LEU A 11 -5.91 -53.57 3.16
CA LEU A 11 -4.82 -52.62 3.32
C LEU A 11 -5.43 -51.21 3.49
N SER A 12 -5.49 -50.69 4.71
CA SER A 12 -5.87 -49.29 4.95
C SER A 12 -4.60 -48.46 5.13
N LEU A 13 -3.92 -48.19 4.02
CA LEU A 13 -2.88 -47.18 3.93
C LEU A 13 -3.57 -45.80 3.98
N LEU A 14 -3.73 -45.24 5.18
CA LEU A 14 -4.13 -43.84 5.37
C LEU A 14 -2.93 -42.95 5.03
N THR A 15 -2.69 -42.75 3.73
CA THR A 15 -1.97 -41.57 3.25
C THR A 15 -2.85 -40.36 3.49
N VAL A 16 -2.66 -39.72 4.65
CA VAL A 16 -3.14 -38.38 4.91
C VAL A 16 -2.46 -37.46 3.90
N LEU A 17 -3.18 -37.18 2.81
CA LEU A 17 -2.89 -36.09 1.90
C LEU A 17 -3.04 -34.80 2.70
N GLY A 18 -1.95 -34.36 3.31
CA GLY A 18 -1.77 -32.98 3.73
C GLY A 18 -1.74 -32.10 2.49
N ALA A 19 -2.90 -31.86 1.90
CA ALA A 19 -3.10 -30.78 0.95
C ALA A 19 -2.90 -29.48 1.74
N GLY A 20 -1.64 -29.06 1.86
CA GLY A 20 -1.30 -27.72 2.30
C GLY A 20 -1.95 -26.78 1.31
N CYS A 21 -3.07 -26.17 1.69
CA CYS A 21 -3.62 -25.03 0.99
C CYS A 21 -2.48 -24.04 0.82
N ALA A 22 -2.02 -23.87 -0.42
CA ALA A 22 -0.90 -23.01 -0.74
C ALA A 22 -1.21 -21.61 -0.19
N SER A 23 -0.52 -21.23 0.87
CA SER A 23 -0.58 -19.87 1.38
C SER A 23 -0.02 -18.98 0.29
N GLN A 24 -0.85 -18.07 -0.23
CA GLN A 24 -0.40 -17.03 -1.16
C GLN A 24 0.62 -16.08 -0.50
N THR A 25 0.73 -16.11 0.84
CA THR A 25 1.80 -15.45 1.58
C THR A 25 2.94 -16.42 1.86
N ARG A 26 4.15 -16.11 1.39
CA ARG A 26 5.37 -16.92 1.66
C ARG A 26 5.93 -16.71 3.07
N MET A 27 5.59 -15.60 3.73
CA MET A 27 5.98 -15.33 5.11
C MET A 27 5.37 -16.38 6.08
N PRO A 28 6.18 -16.97 6.99
CA PRO A 28 5.71 -17.97 7.95
C PRO A 28 4.56 -17.43 8.84
N PRO A 29 3.63 -18.29 9.29
CA PRO A 29 2.54 -17.89 10.20
C PRO A 29 2.99 -17.10 11.43
N GLU A 30 4.05 -17.55 12.11
CA GLU A 30 4.51 -16.90 13.34
C GLU A 30 5.10 -15.51 13.11
N ALA A 31 5.79 -15.32 11.98
CA ALA A 31 6.27 -14.02 11.57
C ALA A 31 5.12 -13.03 11.30
N ARG A 32 4.03 -13.50 10.67
CA ARG A 32 2.83 -12.70 10.40
C ARG A 32 2.09 -12.33 11.68
N THR A 33 1.92 -13.28 12.59
CA THR A 33 1.31 -13.05 13.92
C THR A 33 2.13 -12.06 14.72
N SER A 34 3.46 -12.23 14.75
CA SER A 34 4.38 -11.32 15.44
C SER A 34 4.33 -9.91 14.85
N LEU A 35 4.29 -9.76 13.52
CA LEU A 35 4.12 -8.45 12.87
C LEU A 35 2.81 -7.79 13.28
N ASN A 36 1.68 -8.51 13.22
CA ASN A 36 0.40 -7.95 13.61
C ASN A 36 0.41 -7.51 15.08
N GLN A 37 0.93 -8.33 16.00
CA GLN A 37 1.02 -7.98 17.43
C GLN A 37 1.96 -6.80 17.69
N THR A 38 3.05 -6.68 16.94
CA THR A 38 4.05 -5.62 17.13
C THR A 38 3.59 -4.29 16.54
N LEU A 39 2.91 -4.32 15.40
CA LEU A 39 2.54 -3.13 14.63
C LEU A 39 1.14 -2.62 14.95
N SER A 40 0.30 -3.37 15.67
CA SER A 40 -1.07 -2.98 15.98
C SER A 40 -1.31 -2.88 17.48
N GLY A 41 -2.37 -2.15 17.86
CA GLY A 41 -2.81 -2.02 19.24
C GLY A 41 -3.21 -0.59 19.59
N PRO A 42 -3.63 -0.33 20.84
CA PRO A 42 -4.08 0.99 21.29
C PRO A 42 -3.02 2.08 21.09
N GLU A 43 -1.75 1.74 21.31
CA GLU A 43 -0.59 2.64 21.25
C GLU A 43 0.13 2.61 19.89
N ALA A 44 -0.40 1.90 18.89
CA ALA A 44 0.21 1.78 17.56
C ALA A 44 -0.03 3.04 16.70
N GLU A 45 0.29 4.19 17.27
CA GLU A 45 0.18 5.50 16.62
C GLU A 45 1.22 5.63 15.50
N GLN A 46 0.77 6.16 14.38
CA GLN A 46 1.55 6.40 13.18
C GLN A 46 1.16 7.74 12.58
N TYR A 47 2.03 8.30 11.77
CA TYR A 47 1.82 9.54 11.06
C TYR A 47 2.00 9.29 9.56
N LEU A 48 1.08 9.80 8.73
CA LEU A 48 1.24 9.70 7.28
C LEU A 48 2.51 10.44 6.84
N ARG A 49 3.39 9.74 6.14
CA ARG A 49 4.57 10.34 5.50
C ARG A 49 4.21 11.06 4.21
N VAL A 50 3.12 10.63 3.59
CA VAL A 50 2.68 11.12 2.28
C VAL A 50 1.19 11.42 2.33
N SER A 51 0.82 12.54 1.75
CA SER A 51 -0.57 12.91 1.54
C SER A 51 -1.22 11.84 0.66
N SER A 52 -2.41 11.39 1.04
CA SER A 52 -3.05 10.21 0.49
C SER A 52 -4.52 10.47 0.16
N ASN A 53 -4.97 9.94 -0.96
CA ASN A 53 -6.37 9.90 -1.34
C ASN A 53 -7.10 8.84 -0.53
N VAL A 54 -8.32 9.17 -0.10
CA VAL A 54 -9.30 8.23 0.43
C VAL A 54 -10.31 7.98 -0.68
N THR A 55 -10.44 6.72 -1.07
CA THR A 55 -11.35 6.26 -2.15
C THR A 55 -12.15 5.06 -1.64
N PRO A 56 -13.22 4.62 -2.34
CA PRO A 56 -13.83 3.34 -2.05
C PRO A 56 -12.80 2.20 -2.18
N LEU A 57 -12.96 1.11 -1.40
CA LEU A 57 -12.14 -0.09 -1.57
C LEU A 57 -12.75 -1.00 -2.63
N PHE A 58 -12.85 -0.50 -3.86
CA PHE A 58 -13.48 -1.22 -4.97
C PHE A 58 -14.88 -1.71 -4.59
N GLY A 59 -15.18 -3.00 -4.76
CA GLY A 59 -16.48 -3.58 -4.42
C GLY A 59 -16.80 -3.67 -2.92
N ASP A 60 -15.89 -3.28 -2.01
CA ASP A 60 -16.12 -3.33 -0.55
C ASP A 60 -16.46 -1.94 0.01
N ALA A 61 -17.76 -1.63 0.08
CA ALA A 61 -18.27 -0.36 0.61
C ALA A 61 -18.07 -0.19 2.13
N SER A 62 -17.71 -1.25 2.87
CA SER A 62 -17.50 -1.19 4.33
C SER A 62 -16.14 -0.61 4.71
N LYS A 63 -15.25 -0.39 3.73
CA LYS A 63 -13.87 0.06 3.94
C LYS A 63 -13.52 1.16 2.95
N ARG A 64 -12.39 1.82 3.17
CA ARG A 64 -11.86 2.84 2.25
C ARG A 64 -10.42 2.54 1.91
N LEU A 65 -10.05 2.67 0.65
CA LEU A 65 -8.67 2.57 0.20
C LEU A 65 -7.93 3.87 0.53
N LEU A 66 -6.79 3.74 1.19
CA LEU A 66 -5.82 4.81 1.41
C LEU A 66 -4.66 4.61 0.43
N THR A 67 -4.48 5.56 -0.48
CA THR A 67 -3.46 5.46 -1.54
C THR A 67 -2.85 6.82 -1.84
N PRO A 68 -1.53 6.95 -2.03
CA PRO A 68 -0.96 8.22 -2.48
C PRO A 68 -1.24 8.51 -3.96
N TYR A 69 -1.69 7.52 -4.72
CA TYR A 69 -1.84 7.62 -6.17
C TYR A 69 -3.25 8.11 -6.55
N ALA A 70 -3.34 8.82 -7.68
CA ALA A 70 -4.62 9.15 -8.29
C ALA A 70 -5.38 7.86 -8.67
N PRO A 71 -6.72 7.83 -8.64
CA PRO A 71 -7.49 6.62 -8.91
C PRO A 71 -7.14 5.91 -10.23
N GLU A 72 -6.86 6.67 -11.29
CA GLU A 72 -6.44 6.19 -12.61
C GLU A 72 -5.03 5.57 -12.66
N ASP A 73 -4.22 5.80 -11.63
CA ASP A 73 -2.87 5.25 -11.48
C ASP A 73 -2.82 4.08 -10.49
N VAL A 74 -3.94 3.75 -9.83
CA VAL A 74 -3.98 2.60 -8.92
C VAL A 74 -3.88 1.31 -9.74
N ARG A 75 -2.94 0.44 -9.35
CA ARG A 75 -2.63 -0.85 -10.03
C ARG A 75 -2.74 -2.01 -9.04
N LEU A 76 -3.92 -2.16 -8.43
CA LEU A 76 -4.18 -3.21 -7.41
C LEU A 76 -5.02 -4.36 -7.95
N LEU A 77 -5.81 -4.13 -9.00
CA LEU A 77 -6.71 -5.09 -9.61
C LEU A 77 -6.80 -4.81 -11.11
N ASP A 78 -6.87 -5.88 -11.88
CA ASP A 78 -7.15 -5.84 -13.31
C ASP A 78 -8.45 -6.59 -13.61
N ASP A 79 -9.15 -6.16 -14.66
CA ASP A 79 -10.31 -6.87 -15.18
C ASP A 79 -9.91 -8.13 -15.97
N THR A 80 -10.89 -8.83 -16.54
CA THR A 80 -10.66 -10.04 -17.34
C THR A 80 -9.84 -9.81 -18.63
N LYS A 81 -9.66 -8.55 -19.03
CA LYS A 81 -8.88 -8.13 -20.20
C LYS A 81 -7.50 -7.59 -19.80
N GLY A 82 -7.15 -7.61 -18.51
CA GLY A 82 -5.90 -7.05 -17.99
C GLY A 82 -5.91 -5.52 -17.87
N THR A 83 -7.09 -4.87 -17.90
CA THR A 83 -7.21 -3.43 -17.73
C THR A 83 -7.32 -3.09 -16.24
N PRO A 84 -6.53 -2.13 -15.72
CA PRO A 84 -6.63 -1.72 -14.33
C PRO A 84 -8.03 -1.25 -13.96
N ILE A 85 -8.55 -1.80 -12.85
CA ILE A 85 -9.83 -1.38 -12.28
C ILE A 85 -9.58 -0.13 -11.43
N ASN A 86 -10.40 0.89 -11.62
CA ASN A 86 -10.37 2.10 -10.81
C ASN A 86 -11.09 1.84 -9.46
N PRO A 87 -10.50 2.24 -8.31
CA PRO A 87 -11.12 2.04 -6.99
C PRO A 87 -12.37 2.91 -6.76
N GLY A 88 -12.59 3.94 -7.57
CA GLY A 88 -13.66 4.92 -7.43
C GLY A 88 -13.13 6.34 -7.26
N ALA A 89 -14.06 7.30 -7.17
CA ALA A 89 -13.72 8.71 -6.99
C ALA A 89 -13.01 8.97 -5.65
N VAL A 90 -12.17 10.03 -5.62
CA VAL A 90 -11.59 10.53 -4.38
C VAL A 90 -12.68 11.15 -3.52
N GLU A 91 -12.90 10.59 -2.33
CA GLU A 91 -13.86 11.11 -1.35
C GLU A 91 -13.26 12.28 -0.56
N ARG A 92 -11.97 12.18 -0.21
CA ARG A 92 -11.19 13.22 0.44
C ARG A 92 -9.69 12.94 0.36
N VAL A 93 -8.89 13.94 0.74
CA VAL A 93 -7.43 13.84 0.90
C VAL A 93 -7.08 13.87 2.39
N LEU A 94 -6.22 12.96 2.82
CA LEU A 94 -5.53 13.01 4.10
C LEU A 94 -4.13 13.59 3.90
N PRO A 95 -3.77 14.72 4.53
CA PRO A 95 -2.45 15.30 4.37
C PRO A 95 -1.35 14.47 5.04
N ALA A 96 -0.12 14.63 4.56
CA ALA A 96 1.05 14.19 5.31
C ALA A 96 1.03 14.79 6.73
N GLY A 97 1.44 14.00 7.71
CA GLY A 97 1.35 14.33 9.13
C GLY A 97 0.03 13.95 9.80
N THR A 98 -1.00 13.50 9.06
CA THR A 98 -2.22 12.98 9.69
C THR A 98 -1.89 11.82 10.62
N LYS A 99 -2.37 11.92 11.87
CA LYS A 99 -2.22 10.91 12.90
C LYS A 99 -3.21 9.77 12.68
N LEU A 100 -2.68 8.56 12.56
CA LEU A 100 -3.40 7.32 12.36
C LEU A 100 -3.02 6.31 13.44
N ARG A 101 -3.81 5.25 13.56
CA ARG A 101 -3.48 4.08 14.38
C ARG A 101 -3.63 2.82 13.55
N ILE A 102 -2.63 1.95 13.59
CA ILE A 102 -2.74 0.62 13.00
C ILE A 102 -3.57 -0.25 13.94
N THR A 103 -4.74 -0.68 13.47
CA THR A 103 -5.62 -1.56 14.25
C THR A 103 -5.42 -3.02 13.93
N ARG A 104 -4.94 -3.34 12.72
CA ARG A 104 -4.69 -4.70 12.28
C ARG A 104 -3.77 -4.75 11.06
N VAL A 105 -2.91 -5.76 11.00
CA VAL A 105 -2.20 -6.18 9.79
C VAL A 105 -2.72 -7.56 9.39
N GLU A 106 -3.35 -7.66 8.21
CA GLU A 106 -3.97 -8.89 7.75
C GLU A 106 -3.32 -9.40 6.46
N PHE A 107 -2.69 -10.57 6.55
CA PHE A 107 -2.09 -11.27 5.44
C PHE A 107 -3.11 -12.19 4.73
N PRO A 108 -3.00 -12.35 3.39
CA PRO A 108 -3.97 -13.09 2.59
C PRO A 108 -3.80 -14.62 2.76
N THR A 109 -4.31 -15.18 3.86
CA THR A 109 -4.50 -16.63 4.02
C THR A 109 -5.68 -17.12 3.16
N SER A 110 -5.76 -18.43 2.90
CA SER A 110 -6.89 -19.03 2.17
C SER A 110 -8.25 -18.68 2.81
N TRP A 111 -8.32 -18.63 4.15
CA TRP A 111 -9.52 -18.22 4.87
C TRP A 111 -9.85 -16.75 4.66
N VAL A 112 -8.88 -15.86 4.88
CA VAL A 112 -9.03 -14.40 4.69
C VAL A 112 -9.45 -14.06 3.26
N ILE A 113 -8.85 -14.70 2.25
CA ILE A 113 -9.19 -14.49 0.84
C ILE A 113 -10.66 -14.85 0.56
N THR A 114 -11.19 -15.88 1.23
CA THR A 114 -12.57 -16.35 1.06
C THR A 114 -13.58 -15.37 1.69
N GLU A 115 -13.23 -14.74 2.80
CA GLU A 115 -14.08 -13.75 3.48
C GLU A 115 -14.06 -12.37 2.81
N ARG A 116 -13.00 -12.05 2.06
CA ARG A 116 -12.87 -10.77 1.36
C ARG A 116 -13.78 -10.72 0.12
N VAL A 117 -14.34 -9.53 -0.12
CA VAL A 117 -15.15 -9.25 -1.31
C VAL A 117 -14.37 -9.59 -2.58
N LEU A 118 -15.01 -10.23 -3.55
CA LEU A 118 -14.37 -10.77 -4.75
C LEU A 118 -13.57 -9.73 -5.54
N TYR A 119 -14.13 -8.53 -5.72
CA TYR A 119 -13.52 -7.42 -6.45
C TYR A 119 -12.68 -6.50 -5.55
N SER A 120 -12.04 -7.06 -4.54
CA SER A 120 -11.05 -6.35 -3.71
C SER A 120 -9.66 -6.96 -3.94
N PRO A 121 -8.56 -6.27 -3.61
CA PRO A 121 -7.18 -6.81 -3.72
C PRO A 121 -6.93 -7.90 -2.66
N ARG A 122 -7.72 -8.97 -2.72
CA ARG A 122 -7.88 -9.97 -1.68
C ARG A 122 -6.65 -10.83 -1.48
N ALA A 123 -5.81 -10.95 -2.50
CA ALA A 123 -4.56 -11.71 -2.45
C ALA A 123 -3.36 -10.89 -1.94
N TRP A 124 -3.57 -9.65 -1.50
CA TRP A 124 -2.50 -8.74 -1.05
C TRP A 124 -2.64 -8.48 0.46
N PRO A 125 -1.55 -8.24 1.21
CA PRO A 125 -1.64 -7.87 2.63
C PRO A 125 -2.30 -6.50 2.82
N TRP A 126 -3.15 -6.38 3.84
CA TRP A 126 -3.88 -5.14 4.16
C TRP A 126 -3.48 -4.63 5.54
N VAL A 127 -3.20 -3.34 5.64
CA VAL A 127 -3.01 -2.63 6.91
C VAL A 127 -4.24 -1.80 7.19
N TYR A 128 -4.91 -2.10 8.30
CA TYR A 128 -6.10 -1.44 8.77
C TYR A 128 -5.71 -0.26 9.64
N LEU A 129 -6.23 0.90 9.28
CA LEU A 129 -5.89 2.19 9.87
C LEU A 129 -7.17 2.88 10.33
N THR A 130 -7.08 3.54 11.48
CA THR A 130 -8.11 4.45 11.97
C THR A 130 -7.49 5.83 12.17
N GLU A 131 -8.18 6.87 11.70
CA GLU A 131 -7.76 8.25 11.92
C GLU A 131 -8.00 8.64 13.38
N ALA A 132 -7.04 9.37 13.97
CA ALA A 132 -7.17 9.85 15.34
C ALA A 132 -8.39 10.80 15.45
N GLY A 133 -9.27 10.53 16.41
CA GLY A 133 -10.51 11.30 16.59
C GLY A 133 -11.67 10.90 15.67
N ALA A 134 -11.49 9.90 14.79
CA ALA A 134 -12.60 9.39 13.99
C ALA A 134 -13.70 8.73 14.86
N PRO A 135 -14.98 8.81 14.45
CA PRO A 135 -16.06 8.09 15.10
C PRO A 135 -15.80 6.58 15.18
N ALA A 136 -16.29 5.92 16.23
CA ALA A 136 -16.08 4.48 16.43
C ALA A 136 -16.66 3.60 15.30
N ASN A 137 -17.66 4.10 14.58
CA ASN A 137 -18.29 3.45 13.43
C ASN A 137 -17.72 3.93 12.07
N ALA A 138 -16.67 4.74 12.06
CA ALA A 138 -16.05 5.17 10.81
C ALA A 138 -15.47 3.94 10.07
N PRO A 139 -15.67 3.84 8.74
CA PRO A 139 -15.05 2.78 7.94
C PRO A 139 -13.52 2.78 8.12
N PRO A 140 -12.88 1.62 8.29
CA PRO A 140 -11.43 1.57 8.38
C PRO A 140 -10.79 1.98 7.05
N LEU A 141 -9.66 2.67 7.17
CA LEU A 141 -8.79 2.98 6.05
C LEU A 141 -7.88 1.77 5.80
N ILE A 142 -7.75 1.36 4.54
CA ILE A 142 -6.98 0.20 4.12
C ILE A 142 -5.81 0.68 3.28
N LEU A 143 -4.60 0.50 3.80
CA LEU A 143 -3.39 0.57 3.01
C LEU A 143 -3.07 -0.84 2.50
N VAL A 144 -3.03 -1.00 1.18
CA VAL A 144 -2.76 -2.28 0.54
C VAL A 144 -1.27 -2.39 0.27
N MET A 145 -0.64 -3.44 0.81
CA MET A 145 0.79 -3.68 0.67
C MET A 145 1.07 -4.61 -0.52
N PRO A 146 2.23 -4.50 -1.17
CA PRO A 146 2.68 -5.44 -2.19
C PRO A 146 2.62 -6.92 -1.73
N PRO A 147 2.31 -7.87 -2.63
CA PRO A 147 2.10 -9.27 -2.27
C PRO A 147 3.38 -10.06 -1.98
N ASN A 148 4.54 -9.58 -2.44
CA ASN A 148 5.83 -10.31 -2.40
C ASN A 148 6.74 -9.88 -1.24
N LEU A 149 6.15 -9.61 -0.08
CA LEU A 149 6.86 -9.21 1.14
C LEU A 149 7.12 -10.45 2.00
N ASP A 150 8.19 -11.18 1.66
CA ASP A 150 8.46 -12.51 2.21
C ASP A 150 9.04 -12.46 3.63
N ARG A 151 9.67 -11.34 4.02
CA ARG A 151 10.29 -11.14 5.33
C ARG A 151 9.64 -10.01 6.12
N PRO A 152 9.64 -10.07 7.47
CA PRO A 152 9.13 -8.99 8.32
C PRO A 152 9.81 -7.65 8.11
N GLU A 153 11.11 -7.66 7.79
CA GLU A 153 11.88 -6.45 7.54
C GLU A 153 11.43 -5.78 6.26
N ASP A 154 11.22 -6.55 5.18
CA ASP A 154 10.72 -6.06 3.90
C ASP A 154 9.34 -5.41 4.08
N PHE A 155 8.47 -6.03 4.87
CA PHE A 155 7.16 -5.47 5.18
C PHE A 155 7.25 -4.13 5.91
N ARG A 156 8.14 -4.02 6.91
CA ARG A 156 8.35 -2.77 7.65
C ARG A 156 8.94 -1.68 6.75
N THR A 157 9.95 -2.02 5.95
CA THR A 157 10.55 -1.07 4.99
C THR A 157 9.53 -0.57 3.99
N GLU A 158 8.63 -1.43 3.50
CA GLU A 158 7.55 -1.00 2.62
C GLU A 158 6.55 -0.10 3.35
N LEU A 159 6.16 -0.45 4.57
CA LEU A 159 5.24 0.33 5.40
C LEU A 159 5.80 1.73 5.71
N GLU A 160 7.10 1.81 5.97
CA GLU A 160 7.84 3.05 6.25
C GLU A 160 7.89 4.03 5.07
N LYS A 161 7.50 3.62 3.86
CA LYS A 161 7.29 4.57 2.76
C LYS A 161 6.05 5.44 2.97
N TYR A 162 5.06 4.93 3.71
CA TYR A 162 3.74 5.54 3.86
C TYR A 162 3.48 6.04 5.29
N LEU A 163 3.99 5.33 6.30
CA LEU A 163 3.75 5.62 7.71
C LEU A 163 5.06 5.85 8.47
N SER A 164 4.99 6.65 9.53
CA SER A 164 6.10 6.95 10.43
C SER A 164 5.63 6.87 11.87
N ALA A 165 6.39 6.19 12.73
CA ALA A 165 6.16 6.23 14.18
C ALA A 165 6.50 7.60 14.81
N ARG A 166 7.25 8.44 14.08
CA ARG A 166 7.63 9.78 14.52
C ARG A 166 6.69 10.82 13.94
N ASP A 167 6.34 11.82 14.75
CA ASP A 167 5.59 12.99 14.32
C ASP A 167 6.33 13.73 13.18
N LEU A 168 5.61 13.97 12.08
CA LEU A 168 6.12 14.71 10.93
C LEU A 168 5.97 16.22 11.06
N LYS A 169 5.25 16.73 12.06
CA LYS A 169 4.99 18.16 12.23
C LYS A 169 6.26 19.01 12.16
N PRO A 170 7.39 18.69 12.84
CA PRO A 170 8.60 19.50 12.73
C PRO A 170 9.17 19.57 11.31
N THR A 171 9.06 18.47 10.55
CA THR A 171 9.50 18.42 9.16
C THR A 171 8.59 19.25 8.26
N LEU A 172 7.27 19.17 8.47
CA LEU A 172 6.29 19.93 7.70
C LEU A 172 6.39 21.43 7.98
N ASP A 173 6.52 21.82 9.25
CA ASP A 173 6.66 23.22 9.67
C ASP A 173 7.92 23.88 9.09
N ALA A 174 8.97 23.09 8.82
CA ALA A 174 10.22 23.56 8.21
C ALA A 174 10.11 23.83 6.70
N LEU A 175 9.03 23.37 6.04
CA LEU A 175 8.81 23.64 4.62
C LEU A 175 8.35 25.09 4.42
N PRO A 176 8.64 25.73 3.27
CA PRO A 176 8.05 27.01 2.93
C PRO A 176 6.50 26.95 2.92
N PRO A 177 5.77 28.01 3.31
CA PRO A 177 4.31 27.97 3.41
C PRO A 177 3.60 27.50 2.13
N ALA A 178 4.06 27.96 0.95
CA ALA A 178 3.51 27.53 -0.33
C ALA A 178 3.71 26.02 -0.60
N VAL A 179 4.82 25.46 -0.11
CA VAL A 179 5.12 24.02 -0.22
C VAL A 179 4.30 23.22 0.79
N GLN A 180 4.09 23.73 2.01
CA GLN A 180 3.22 23.10 3.01
C GLN A 180 1.79 22.93 2.46
N GLU A 181 1.21 24.00 1.92
CA GLU A 181 -0.14 23.97 1.34
C GLU A 181 -0.20 23.03 0.12
N ALA A 182 0.83 23.04 -0.72
CA ALA A 182 0.92 22.13 -1.86
C ALA A 182 0.98 20.66 -1.42
N VAL A 183 1.80 20.32 -0.42
CA VAL A 183 1.86 18.97 0.16
C VAL A 183 0.50 18.57 0.72
N ARG A 184 -0.15 19.45 1.50
CA ARG A 184 -1.47 19.21 2.09
C ARG A 184 -2.52 18.88 1.03
N GLU A 185 -2.46 19.56 -0.12
CA GLU A 185 -3.41 19.42 -1.22
C GLU A 185 -2.98 18.41 -2.30
N LYS A 186 -1.90 17.66 -2.08
CA LYS A 186 -1.31 16.73 -3.06
C LYS A 186 -0.94 17.40 -4.40
N ARG A 187 -0.55 18.67 -4.36
CA ARG A 187 -0.05 19.43 -5.52
C ARG A 187 1.47 19.52 -5.50
N LEU A 188 2.05 19.68 -6.69
CA LEU A 188 3.45 20.03 -6.86
C LEU A 188 3.59 21.52 -7.18
N VAL A 189 4.69 22.13 -6.75
CA VAL A 189 5.05 23.51 -7.09
C VAL A 189 6.53 23.59 -7.46
N ALA A 190 6.89 24.49 -8.38
CA ALA A 190 8.26 24.63 -8.87
C ALA A 190 9.28 24.78 -7.73
N ASN A 191 10.49 24.25 -7.95
CA ASN A 191 11.61 24.29 -7.00
C ASN A 191 11.36 23.58 -5.64
N MET A 192 10.27 22.81 -5.54
CA MET A 192 10.02 21.91 -4.41
C MET A 192 11.15 20.87 -4.29
N SER A 193 11.54 20.51 -3.07
CA SER A 193 12.54 19.46 -2.85
C SER A 193 11.98 18.08 -3.20
N MET A 194 12.87 17.12 -3.45
CA MET A 194 12.47 15.71 -3.65
C MET A 194 11.61 15.18 -2.49
N ASP A 195 11.98 15.50 -1.24
CA ASP A 195 11.23 15.03 -0.07
C ASP A 195 9.81 15.60 -0.03
N ALA A 196 9.64 16.90 -0.31
CA ALA A 196 8.32 17.52 -0.36
C ALA A 196 7.48 16.99 -1.54
N ALA A 197 8.10 16.74 -2.70
CA ALA A 197 7.41 16.10 -3.83
C ALA A 197 6.93 14.69 -3.48
N ARG A 198 7.75 13.92 -2.74
CA ARG A 198 7.37 12.60 -2.21
C ARG A 198 6.26 12.70 -1.17
N MET A 199 6.30 13.69 -0.29
CA MET A 199 5.19 13.94 0.66
C MET A 199 3.88 14.26 -0.07
N ALA A 200 3.93 14.99 -1.19
CA ALA A 200 2.73 15.34 -1.95
C ALA A 200 2.16 14.17 -2.79
N TRP A 201 3.01 13.50 -3.57
CA TRP A 201 2.60 12.54 -4.60
C TRP A 201 2.88 11.07 -4.26
N GLY A 202 3.61 10.79 -3.18
CA GLY A 202 3.96 9.45 -2.75
C GLY A 202 5.29 8.95 -3.32
N PRO A 203 5.65 7.67 -3.04
CA PRO A 203 6.84 7.06 -3.60
C PRO A 203 6.65 6.77 -5.09
N PRO A 204 7.65 7.07 -5.94
CA PRO A 204 7.63 6.67 -7.34
C PRO A 204 7.81 5.16 -7.48
N GLU A 205 7.35 4.61 -8.61
CA GLU A 205 7.58 3.21 -8.98
C GLU A 205 9.00 3.02 -9.49
N THR A 206 9.48 3.94 -10.33
CA THR A 206 10.85 3.92 -10.85
C THR A 206 11.52 5.28 -10.68
N VAL A 207 12.83 5.23 -10.48
CA VAL A 207 13.70 6.39 -10.37
C VAL A 207 14.87 6.19 -11.33
N ARG A 208 14.97 7.05 -12.35
CA ARG A 208 16.10 7.08 -13.27
C ARG A 208 16.97 8.28 -12.94
N ARG A 209 18.28 8.04 -12.79
CA ARG A 209 19.26 9.10 -12.51
C ARG A 209 20.23 9.24 -13.68
N SER A 210 20.56 10.47 -14.03
CA SER A 210 21.55 10.80 -15.04
C SER A 210 22.38 12.01 -14.64
N LEU A 211 23.54 12.15 -15.28
CA LEU A 211 24.42 13.30 -15.16
C LEU A 211 24.59 13.90 -16.54
N GLU A 212 24.35 15.20 -16.68
CA GLU A 212 24.58 15.95 -17.91
C GLU A 212 25.49 17.14 -17.58
N GLY A 213 26.75 17.07 -18.03
CA GLY A 213 27.80 17.98 -17.55
C GLY A 213 28.02 17.83 -16.05
N THR A 214 27.74 18.90 -15.28
CA THR A 214 27.80 18.90 -13.81
C THR A 214 26.43 18.79 -13.15
N ALA A 215 25.33 18.86 -13.92
CA ALA A 215 23.98 18.84 -13.40
C ALA A 215 23.52 17.40 -13.16
N ARG A 216 22.87 17.16 -12.01
CA ARG A 216 22.26 15.87 -11.69
C ARG A 216 20.78 15.90 -12.02
N HIS A 217 20.37 14.99 -12.89
CA HIS A 217 18.97 14.81 -13.25
C HIS A 217 18.40 13.55 -12.62
N GLU A 218 17.15 13.65 -12.16
CA GLU A 218 16.40 12.51 -11.65
C GLU A 218 14.97 12.53 -12.21
N GLU A 219 14.58 11.45 -12.87
CA GLU A 219 13.23 11.22 -13.40
C GLU A 219 12.53 10.21 -12.52
N TRP A 220 11.37 10.60 -12.00
CA TRP A 220 10.48 9.75 -11.20
C TRP A 220 9.27 9.39 -12.06
N THR A 221 8.99 8.10 -12.19
CA THR A 221 7.78 7.60 -12.85
C THR A 221 6.88 6.94 -11.81
N TYR A 222 5.60 7.33 -11.80
CA TYR A 222 4.58 6.75 -10.92
C TYR A 222 3.85 5.58 -11.59
N PRO A 223 3.13 4.76 -10.82
CA PRO A 223 2.37 3.64 -11.35
C PRO A 223 1.54 4.01 -12.57
N GLY A 224 1.66 3.20 -13.63
CA GLY A 224 0.97 3.43 -14.89
C GLY A 224 1.60 4.45 -15.83
N GLY A 225 2.69 5.10 -15.43
CA GLY A 225 3.51 5.96 -16.31
C GLY A 225 2.88 7.29 -16.74
N ARG A 226 1.66 7.58 -16.28
CA ARG A 226 0.90 8.80 -16.59
C ARG A 226 1.45 10.03 -15.88
N ARG A 227 1.91 9.87 -14.64
CA ARG A 227 2.56 10.94 -13.86
C ARG A 227 4.06 10.75 -13.86
N ARG A 228 4.78 11.84 -14.14
CA ARG A 228 6.24 11.90 -14.09
C ARG A 228 6.71 13.18 -13.44
N VAL A 229 7.89 13.10 -12.82
CA VAL A 229 8.54 14.25 -12.21
C VAL A 229 9.99 14.28 -12.61
N PHE A 230 10.50 15.47 -12.88
CA PHE A 230 11.88 15.69 -13.28
C PHE A 230 12.52 16.66 -12.29
N PHE A 231 13.65 16.23 -11.73
CA PHE A 231 14.45 17.03 -10.83
C PHE A 231 15.77 17.39 -11.48
N THR A 232 16.23 18.60 -11.22
CA THR A 232 17.58 19.07 -11.52
C THR A 232 18.22 19.51 -10.21
N ASP A 233 19.36 18.93 -9.87
CA ASP A 233 20.10 19.21 -8.63
C ASP A 233 19.24 19.07 -7.35
N GLY A 234 18.30 18.13 -7.37
CA GLY A 234 17.40 17.83 -6.25
C GLY A 234 16.20 18.77 -6.10
N ARG A 235 15.97 19.64 -7.08
CA ARG A 235 14.83 20.57 -7.13
C ARG A 235 13.88 20.22 -8.26
N LEU A 236 12.58 20.33 -7.98
CA LEU A 236 11.54 20.09 -8.97
C LEU A 236 11.69 21.07 -10.12
N ALA A 237 12.02 20.54 -11.29
CA ALA A 237 12.20 21.30 -12.52
C ALA A 237 11.00 21.16 -13.46
N ARG A 238 10.28 20.03 -13.43
CA ARG A 238 9.10 19.79 -14.25
C ARG A 238 8.24 18.67 -13.66
N ALA A 239 6.93 18.75 -13.86
CA ALA A 239 6.02 17.63 -13.62
C ALA A 239 5.03 17.46 -14.78
N GLU A 240 4.71 16.21 -15.10
CA GLU A 240 3.78 15.82 -16.16
C GLU A 240 2.66 14.93 -15.61
N GLU A 241 1.45 15.09 -16.16
CA GLU A 241 0.30 14.23 -15.90
C GLU A 241 -0.46 14.00 -17.21
N GLY A 242 -0.60 12.73 -17.62
CA GLY A 242 -1.31 12.38 -18.86
C GLY A 242 -0.64 12.89 -20.14
N GLY A 243 0.62 13.34 -20.07
CA GLY A 243 1.36 13.99 -21.16
C GLY A 243 1.34 15.51 -21.10
N ASP A 244 0.52 16.11 -20.23
CA ASP A 244 0.45 17.56 -20.05
C ASP A 244 1.41 18.01 -18.94
N GLN A 245 2.08 19.15 -19.16
CA GLN A 245 2.94 19.74 -18.14
C GLN A 245 2.09 20.46 -17.09
N VAL A 246 2.16 20.00 -15.85
CA VAL A 246 1.37 20.54 -14.72
C VAL A 246 2.18 21.47 -13.82
N VAL A 247 3.52 21.42 -13.90
CA VAL A 247 4.43 22.36 -13.25
C VAL A 247 5.51 22.79 -14.26
N PRO A 248 5.73 24.11 -14.44
CA PRO A 248 6.79 24.65 -15.29
C PRO A 248 8.19 24.26 -14.82
#